data_AF-S6AMP3-F1
#
_entry.id   AF-S6AMP3-F1
#
_cell.length_a   1.000
_cell.length_b   1.000
_cell.length_c   1.000
_cell.angle_alpha   90.00
_cell.angle_beta   90.00
_cell.angle_gamma   90.00
#
_symmetry.space_group_name_H-M   'P 1'
#
loop_
_entity.id
_entity.type
_entity.pdbx_description
1 polymer ?
#
loop_
_entity_poly.entity_id
_entity_poly.type
_entity_poly.pdbx_seq_one_letter_code
_entity_poly.pdbx_strand_id
1 'polypeptide(L)'
;MIDLKPAAAIAKRFILPTLLALIILGIPLGYQYYKLHKERGSLTALQADLEKKKTELAAKSASREAEQAEKVKALGVKEAELISMASQLKKSMIFLNKRENEYQDALVKFQQEQALAHQKAKQRPLKRAEIQPPKRAPLKRDVKVSPKKRPSLGTAPKKLVEAKEMLPAMVSPPPIAPPPVVKLEESLPQARPPGACASADGRTDATREMARLKRKISATSFKINYRPVALTPNIRSGFPEDLLRRLGESDEFLPRNVSLGTGYPPLNAQSGSLSSTDAARDVAFKTGSQFVLSGVIDAGIGRTDYGRWVEVEVDAYDGLTGVLVAKRRQGMEIAGENEIEIRSLFGSTQYFSTPFGKRFDELMKSLVKGIRTDLACMPFTAQITGIDLDNNKIHIDGGTSSRVAPGDKFIAYRSARRIQSESASGGVLGAQTIPVASLTIRQVFPLFSIGELSVDPRKTELHVGDFVSAQKTHIGK
;
A
#
# COMPACT_ATOMS: atom_id res chain seq x y z
N MET A 1 -34.27 -24.41 44.92
CA MET A 1 -35.42 -24.38 45.86
C MET A 1 -35.39 -23.02 46.54
N ILE A 2 -36.37 -22.15 46.26
CA ILE A 2 -36.43 -20.79 46.82
C ILE A 2 -37.19 -20.86 48.15
N ASP A 3 -36.58 -20.35 49.22
CA ASP A 3 -37.15 -20.34 50.58
C ASP A 3 -38.30 -19.32 50.67
N LEU A 4 -39.52 -19.81 50.91
CA LEU A 4 -40.77 -19.03 50.94
C LEU A 4 -41.12 -18.46 52.32
N LYS A 5 -40.26 -18.64 53.34
CA LYS A 5 -40.49 -18.11 54.70
C LYS A 5 -40.69 -16.58 54.81
N PRO A 6 -40.09 -15.69 54.00
CA PRO A 6 -40.29 -14.25 54.17
C PRO A 6 -41.67 -13.76 53.69
N ALA A 7 -42.38 -14.51 52.84
CA ALA A 7 -43.69 -14.09 52.32
C ALA A 7 -44.80 -14.12 53.39
N ALA A 8 -44.73 -15.07 54.33
CA ALA A 8 -45.72 -15.20 55.40
C ALA A 8 -45.63 -14.06 56.44
N ALA A 9 -44.44 -13.50 56.66
CA ALA A 9 -44.23 -12.39 57.59
C ALA A 9 -44.76 -11.05 57.06
N ILE A 10 -44.67 -10.83 55.74
CA ILE A 10 -45.17 -9.62 55.08
C ILE A 10 -46.71 -9.61 55.06
N ALA A 11 -47.34 -10.76 54.78
CA ALA A 11 -48.79 -10.89 54.75
C ALA A 11 -49.44 -10.55 56.11
N LYS A 12 -48.86 -11.01 57.23
CA LYS A 12 -49.39 -10.72 58.57
C LYS A 12 -49.27 -9.25 58.98
N ARG A 13 -48.24 -8.53 58.52
CA ARG A 13 -47.96 -7.16 58.98
C ARG A 13 -48.73 -6.07 58.23
N PHE A 14 -49.17 -6.35 57.00
CA PHE A 14 -49.80 -5.33 56.15
C PHE A 14 -51.22 -5.66 55.69
N ILE A 15 -51.57 -6.93 55.49
CA ILE A 15 -52.86 -7.32 54.89
C ILE A 15 -53.98 -7.37 55.94
N LEU A 16 -53.69 -7.81 57.16
CA LEU A 16 -54.67 -7.93 58.23
C LEU A 16 -55.24 -6.58 58.73
N PRO A 17 -54.43 -5.53 58.99
CA PRO A 17 -54.97 -4.25 59.43
C PRO A 17 -55.73 -3.49 58.33
N THR A 18 -55.37 -3.67 57.05
CA THR A 18 -56.09 -3.06 55.92
C THR A 18 -57.44 -3.73 55.66
N LEU A 19 -57.53 -5.06 55.78
CA LEU A 19 -58.81 -5.78 55.73
C LEU A 19 -59.74 -5.38 56.88
N LEU A 20 -59.21 -5.18 58.10
CA LEU A 20 -60.01 -4.75 59.25
C LEU A 20 -60.56 -3.32 59.06
N ALA A 21 -59.73 -2.41 58.54
CA ALA A 21 -60.14 -1.03 58.23
C ALA A 21 -61.22 -0.95 57.14
N LEU A 22 -61.18 -1.84 56.14
CA LEU A 22 -62.19 -1.92 55.08
C LEU A 22 -63.54 -2.48 55.56
N ILE A 23 -63.54 -3.39 56.54
CA ILE A 23 -64.78 -3.90 57.17
C ILE A 23 -65.47 -2.80 57.99
N ILE A 24 -64.71 -1.96 58.67
CA ILE A 24 -65.24 -0.84 59.48
C ILE A 24 -65.84 0.28 58.60
N LEU A 25 -65.35 0.46 57.37
CA LEU A 25 -65.81 1.51 56.45
C LEU A 25 -67.07 1.17 55.63
N GLY A 26 -67.72 0.01 55.88
CA GLY A 26 -69.00 -0.31 55.25
C GLY A 26 -68.99 -0.39 53.73
N ILE A 27 -67.81 -0.62 53.12
CA ILE A 27 -67.68 -0.76 51.67
C ILE A 27 -68.28 -2.12 51.27
N PRO A 28 -69.29 -2.19 50.38
CA PRO A 28 -69.94 -3.44 50.03
C PRO A 28 -68.92 -4.40 49.39
N LEU A 29 -68.68 -5.53 50.08
CA LEU A 29 -67.73 -6.59 49.71
C LEU A 29 -67.90 -7.10 48.26
N GLY A 30 -69.08 -6.92 47.66
CA GLY A 30 -69.35 -7.28 46.27
C GLY A 30 -68.49 -6.55 45.23
N TYR A 31 -68.15 -5.27 45.46
CA TYR A 31 -67.36 -4.50 44.49
C TYR A 31 -65.89 -4.94 44.46
N GLN A 32 -65.31 -5.24 45.63
CA GLN A 32 -63.95 -5.78 45.72
C GLN A 32 -63.85 -7.20 45.16
N TYR A 33 -64.88 -8.04 45.38
CA TYR A 33 -64.94 -9.39 44.83
C TYR A 33 -65.01 -9.40 43.29
N TYR A 34 -65.79 -8.49 42.69
CA TYR A 34 -65.88 -8.34 41.24
C TYR A 34 -64.55 -7.88 40.61
N LYS A 35 -63.87 -6.91 41.26
CA LYS A 35 -62.56 -6.41 40.80
C LYS A 35 -61.49 -7.51 40.84
N LEU A 36 -61.44 -8.30 41.91
CA LEU A 36 -60.51 -9.43 42.05
C LEU A 36 -60.74 -10.54 41.01
N HIS A 37 -62.00 -10.85 40.66
CA HIS A 37 -62.30 -11.84 39.61
C HIS A 37 -61.88 -11.36 38.22
N LYS A 38 -62.07 -10.07 37.91
CA LYS A 38 -61.60 -9.48 36.64
C LYS A 38 -60.07 -9.48 36.54
N GLU A 39 -59.38 -9.17 37.62
CA GLU A 39 -57.91 -9.22 37.67
C GLU A 39 -57.37 -10.65 37.56
N ARG A 40 -58.05 -11.64 38.17
CA ARG A 40 -57.67 -13.06 38.07
C ARG A 40 -57.77 -13.61 36.64
N GLY A 41 -58.80 -13.20 35.88
CA GLY A 41 -58.93 -13.54 34.46
C GLY A 41 -57.84 -12.92 33.57
N SER A 42 -57.35 -11.73 33.91
CA SER A 42 -56.22 -11.10 33.21
C SER A 42 -54.89 -11.80 33.48
N LEU A 43 -54.73 -12.35 34.69
CA LEU A 43 -53.52 -13.03 35.13
C LEU A 43 -53.36 -14.41 34.48
N THR A 44 -54.46 -15.15 34.30
CA THR A 44 -54.45 -16.42 33.56
C THR A 44 -54.15 -16.23 32.08
N ALA A 45 -54.66 -15.17 31.46
CA ALA A 45 -54.34 -14.81 30.07
C ALA A 45 -52.85 -14.45 29.89
N LEU A 46 -52.28 -13.66 30.81
CA LEU A 46 -50.85 -13.34 30.81
C LEU A 46 -49.98 -14.58 31.01
N GLN A 47 -50.41 -15.52 31.86
CA GLN A 47 -49.67 -16.76 32.09
C GLN A 47 -49.68 -17.66 30.85
N ALA A 48 -50.79 -17.73 30.11
CA ALA A 48 -50.85 -18.42 28.83
C ALA A 48 -49.96 -17.78 27.76
N ASP A 49 -49.91 -16.44 27.68
CA ASP A 49 -49.02 -15.73 26.74
C ASP A 49 -47.54 -15.93 27.08
N LEU A 50 -47.21 -15.96 28.37
CA LEU A 50 -45.84 -16.23 28.83
C LEU A 50 -45.39 -17.65 28.46
N GLU A 51 -46.24 -18.66 28.65
CA GLU A 51 -45.92 -20.04 28.27
C GLU A 51 -45.80 -20.20 26.75
N LYS A 52 -46.64 -19.50 25.97
CA LYS A 52 -46.50 -19.43 24.51
C LYS A 52 -45.17 -18.80 24.08
N LYS A 53 -44.74 -17.71 24.71
CA LYS A 53 -43.45 -17.09 24.41
C LYS A 53 -42.25 -17.97 24.80
N LYS A 54 -42.36 -18.71 25.90
CA LYS A 54 -41.32 -19.68 26.30
C LYS A 54 -41.16 -20.80 25.27
N THR A 55 -42.26 -21.35 24.75
CA THR A 55 -42.20 -22.40 23.74
C THR A 55 -41.66 -21.88 22.40
N GLU A 56 -42.05 -20.67 21.99
CA GLU A 56 -41.46 -20.01 20.80
C GLU A 56 -39.96 -19.74 20.95
N LEU A 57 -39.51 -19.33 22.14
CA LEU A 57 -38.08 -19.09 22.40
C LEU A 57 -37.28 -20.41 22.39
N ALA A 58 -37.82 -21.48 22.97
CA ALA A 58 -37.20 -22.80 22.97
C ALA A 58 -37.09 -23.39 21.55
N ALA A 59 -38.10 -23.17 20.70
CA ALA A 59 -38.04 -23.57 19.29
C ALA A 59 -36.96 -22.78 18.52
N LYS A 60 -36.83 -21.48 18.79
CA LYS A 60 -35.80 -20.63 18.17
C LYS A 60 -34.38 -21.00 18.63
N SER A 61 -34.18 -21.38 19.90
CA SER A 61 -32.86 -21.83 20.37
C SER A 61 -32.46 -23.17 19.74
N ALA A 62 -33.39 -24.13 19.67
CA ALA A 62 -33.12 -25.43 19.05
C ALA A 62 -32.76 -25.31 17.55
N SER A 63 -33.44 -24.42 16.81
CA SER A 63 -33.10 -24.15 15.40
C SER A 63 -31.71 -23.53 15.23
N ARG A 64 -31.28 -22.64 16.14
CA ARG A 64 -29.94 -22.04 16.10
C ARG A 64 -28.85 -23.05 16.43
N GLU A 65 -29.10 -23.95 17.38
CA GLU A 65 -28.16 -25.03 17.72
C GLU A 65 -27.96 -26.00 16.54
N ALA A 66 -29.04 -26.34 15.82
CA ALA A 66 -28.95 -27.16 14.62
C ALA A 66 -28.13 -26.47 13.50
N GLU A 67 -28.35 -25.17 13.26
CA GLU A 67 -27.58 -24.39 12.28
C GLU A 67 -26.10 -24.28 12.67
N GLN A 68 -25.80 -24.10 13.97
CA GLN A 68 -24.42 -24.08 14.46
C GLN A 68 -23.73 -25.44 14.30
N ALA A 69 -24.42 -26.54 14.58
CA ALA A 69 -23.88 -27.88 14.41
C ALA A 69 -23.54 -28.18 12.93
N GLU A 70 -24.35 -27.69 11.99
CA GLU A 70 -24.08 -27.81 10.55
C GLU A 70 -22.86 -26.98 10.12
N LYS A 71 -22.73 -25.75 10.62
CA LYS A 71 -21.54 -24.90 10.37
C LYS A 71 -20.25 -25.53 10.90
N VAL A 72 -20.30 -26.17 12.09
CA VAL A 72 -19.14 -26.88 12.65
C VAL A 72 -18.74 -28.07 11.77
N LYS A 73 -19.70 -28.83 11.24
CA LYS A 73 -19.41 -29.91 10.28
C LYS A 73 -18.78 -29.38 8.99
N ALA A 74 -19.27 -28.26 8.45
CA ALA A 74 -18.72 -27.63 7.25
C ALA A 74 -17.28 -27.10 7.47
N LEU A 75 -16.96 -26.63 8.67
CA LEU A 75 -15.60 -26.20 9.02
C LEU A 75 -14.62 -27.39 9.06
N GLY A 76 -15.04 -28.55 9.59
CA GLY A 76 -14.20 -29.76 9.59
C GLY A 76 -13.85 -30.26 8.19
N VAL A 77 -14.77 -30.14 7.22
CA VAL A 77 -14.50 -30.48 5.81
C VAL A 77 -13.45 -29.54 5.20
N LYS A 78 -13.54 -28.23 5.49
CA LYS A 78 -12.55 -27.24 5.01
C LYS A 78 -11.17 -27.47 5.63
N GLU A 79 -11.09 -27.88 6.89
CA GLU A 79 -9.83 -28.18 7.55
C GLU A 79 -9.12 -29.38 6.90
N ALA A 80 -9.87 -30.44 6.56
CA ALA A 80 -9.33 -31.60 5.84
C ALA A 80 -8.80 -31.23 4.44
N GLU A 81 -9.51 -30.35 3.72
CA GLU A 81 -9.07 -29.84 2.41
C GLU A 81 -7.77 -29.01 2.54
N LEU A 82 -7.66 -28.20 3.59
CA LEU A 82 -6.48 -27.37 3.86
C LEU A 82 -5.25 -28.21 4.23
N ILE A 83 -5.44 -29.29 5.01
CA ILE A 83 -4.39 -30.27 5.30
C ILE A 83 -3.92 -30.98 4.02
N SER A 84 -4.85 -31.33 3.13
CA SER A 84 -4.53 -31.92 1.82
C SER A 84 -3.69 -30.98 0.96
N MET A 85 -4.09 -29.71 0.86
CA MET A 85 -3.33 -28.68 0.14
C MET A 85 -1.93 -28.47 0.72
N ALA A 86 -1.80 -28.41 2.06
CA ALA A 86 -0.50 -28.29 2.72
C ALA A 86 0.42 -29.49 2.41
N SER A 87 -0.14 -30.69 2.35
CA SER A 87 0.60 -31.90 1.96
C SER A 87 1.08 -31.84 0.50
N GLN A 88 0.24 -31.36 -0.42
CA GLN A 88 0.63 -31.15 -1.83
C GLN A 88 1.74 -30.09 -1.97
N LEU A 89 1.65 -28.99 -1.21
CA LEU A 89 2.64 -27.93 -1.22
C LEU A 89 3.98 -28.40 -0.64
N LYS A 90 3.96 -29.23 0.40
CA LYS A 90 5.17 -29.86 0.92
C LYS A 90 5.85 -30.77 -0.13
N LYS A 91 5.06 -31.53 -0.90
CA LYS A 91 5.59 -32.37 -1.99
C LYS A 91 6.21 -31.54 -3.12
N SER A 92 5.57 -30.43 -3.51
CA SER A 92 6.11 -29.55 -4.55
C SER A 92 7.40 -28.85 -4.11
N MET A 93 7.50 -28.44 -2.84
CA MET A 93 8.75 -27.89 -2.28
C MET A 93 9.91 -28.90 -2.33
N ILE A 94 9.67 -30.16 -1.94
CA ILE A 94 10.69 -31.22 -2.00
C ILE A 94 11.19 -31.41 -3.45
N PHE A 95 10.28 -31.38 -4.42
CA PHE A 95 10.63 -31.49 -5.83
C PHE A 95 11.47 -30.30 -6.33
N LEU A 96 11.15 -29.08 -5.91
CA LEU A 96 11.93 -27.89 -6.26
C LEU A 96 13.34 -27.92 -5.69
N ASN A 97 13.49 -28.27 -4.40
CA ASN A 97 14.82 -28.42 -3.78
C ASN A 97 15.66 -29.50 -4.48
N LYS A 98 15.03 -30.59 -4.93
CA LYS A 98 15.74 -31.62 -5.70
C LYS A 98 16.27 -31.05 -7.03
N ARG A 99 15.47 -30.29 -7.77
CA ARG A 99 15.92 -29.65 -9.03
C ARG A 99 17.00 -28.61 -8.81
N GLU A 100 16.93 -27.87 -7.69
CA GLU A 100 17.98 -26.91 -7.33
C GLU A 100 19.31 -27.62 -7.07
N ASN A 101 19.30 -28.73 -6.33
CA ASN A 101 20.50 -29.55 -6.11
C ASN A 101 21.07 -30.11 -7.42
N GLU A 102 20.22 -30.64 -8.31
CA GLU A 102 20.63 -31.12 -9.64
C GLU A 102 21.27 -29.99 -10.48
N TYR A 103 20.75 -28.77 -10.36
CA TYR A 103 21.30 -27.60 -11.03
C TYR A 103 22.68 -27.19 -10.46
N GLN A 104 22.84 -27.20 -9.14
CA GLN A 104 24.12 -26.92 -8.50
C GLN A 104 25.19 -27.95 -8.89
N ASP A 105 24.83 -29.24 -8.93
CA ASP A 105 25.73 -30.31 -9.37
C ASP A 105 26.17 -30.12 -10.83
N ALA A 106 25.23 -29.72 -11.71
CA ALA A 106 25.54 -29.40 -13.10
C ALA A 106 26.49 -28.21 -13.23
N LEU A 107 26.33 -27.19 -12.38
CA LEU A 107 27.19 -26.00 -12.36
C LEU A 107 28.63 -26.35 -11.95
N VAL A 108 28.78 -27.17 -10.91
CA VAL A 108 30.09 -27.65 -10.45
C VAL A 108 30.78 -28.47 -11.54
N LYS A 109 30.04 -29.37 -12.20
CA LYS A 109 30.58 -30.17 -13.30
C LYS A 109 31.06 -29.30 -14.46
N PHE A 110 30.28 -28.28 -14.84
CA PHE A 110 30.68 -27.33 -15.87
C PHE A 110 31.97 -26.58 -15.51
N GLN A 111 32.10 -26.13 -14.26
CA GLN A 111 33.32 -25.47 -13.79
C GLN A 111 34.55 -26.40 -13.84
N GLN A 112 34.39 -27.67 -13.47
CA GLN A 112 35.46 -28.67 -13.57
C GLN A 112 35.89 -28.92 -15.03
N GLU A 113 34.94 -28.99 -15.96
CA GLU A 113 35.23 -29.14 -17.39
C GLU A 113 36.00 -27.93 -17.95
N GLN A 114 35.63 -26.71 -17.56
CA GLN A 114 36.37 -25.48 -17.91
C GLN A 114 37.80 -25.51 -17.36
N ALA A 115 37.98 -25.91 -16.11
CA ALA A 115 39.31 -26.01 -15.50
C ALA A 115 40.21 -27.04 -16.22
N LEU A 116 39.65 -28.19 -16.60
CA LEU A 116 40.36 -29.21 -17.37
C LEU A 116 40.73 -28.72 -18.78
N ALA A 117 39.83 -27.99 -19.45
CA ALA A 117 40.10 -27.39 -20.75
C ALA A 117 41.28 -26.39 -20.69
N HIS A 118 41.32 -25.56 -19.64
CA HIS A 118 42.44 -24.64 -19.40
C HIS A 118 43.76 -25.38 -19.12
N GLN A 119 43.76 -26.47 -18.35
CA GLN A 119 44.95 -27.28 -18.13
C GLN A 119 45.47 -27.91 -19.43
N LYS A 120 44.58 -28.47 -20.25
CA LYS A 120 44.93 -29.04 -21.57
C LYS A 120 45.50 -27.98 -22.52
N ALA A 121 44.97 -26.76 -22.48
CA ALA A 121 45.49 -25.64 -23.27
C ALA A 121 46.93 -25.27 -22.86
N LYS A 122 47.25 -25.30 -21.56
CA LYS A 122 48.61 -25.03 -21.05
C LYS A 122 49.62 -26.13 -21.40
N GLN A 123 49.19 -27.38 -21.52
CA GLN A 123 50.06 -28.51 -21.83
C GLN A 123 50.34 -28.70 -23.32
N ARG A 124 49.68 -27.96 -24.23
CA ARG A 124 50.00 -28.03 -25.66
C ARG A 124 51.37 -27.39 -25.89
N PRO A 125 52.41 -28.16 -26.29
CA PRO A 125 53.70 -27.58 -26.61
C PRO A 125 53.51 -26.62 -27.78
N LEU A 126 53.91 -25.37 -27.59
CA LEU A 126 54.06 -24.39 -28.66
C LEU A 126 55.01 -25.01 -29.69
N LYS A 127 54.46 -25.61 -30.76
CA LYS A 127 55.24 -25.95 -31.95
C LYS A 127 55.79 -24.62 -32.47
N ARG A 128 57.06 -24.37 -32.15
CA ARG A 128 57.84 -23.23 -32.61
C ARG A 128 57.89 -23.34 -34.13
N ALA A 129 56.97 -22.64 -34.81
CA ALA A 129 57.06 -22.45 -36.25
C ALA A 129 58.37 -21.70 -36.48
N GLU A 130 59.33 -22.39 -37.08
CA GLU A 130 60.62 -21.86 -37.48
C GLU A 130 60.38 -20.88 -38.63
N ILE A 131 60.13 -19.61 -38.26
CA ILE A 131 59.98 -18.51 -39.21
C ILE A 131 61.38 -18.20 -39.73
N GLN A 132 61.69 -18.70 -40.93
CA GLN A 132 62.87 -18.27 -41.67
C GLN A 132 62.80 -16.76 -41.92
N PRO A 133 63.87 -16.00 -41.63
CA PRO A 133 63.89 -14.57 -41.89
C PRO A 133 63.88 -14.30 -43.40
N PRO A 134 63.01 -13.42 -43.92
CA PRO A 134 63.03 -13.06 -45.32
C PRO A 134 64.32 -12.29 -45.65
N LYS A 135 65.06 -12.78 -46.66
CA LYS A 135 66.22 -12.10 -47.26
C LYS A 135 65.82 -10.72 -47.76
N ARG A 136 66.45 -9.67 -47.23
CA ARG A 136 66.35 -8.29 -47.70
C ARG A 136 66.95 -8.18 -49.10
N ALA A 137 66.13 -7.83 -50.08
CA ALA A 137 66.58 -7.31 -51.38
C ALA A 137 66.57 -5.76 -51.35
N PRO A 138 67.55 -5.08 -51.97
CA PRO A 138 67.67 -3.62 -51.91
C PRO A 138 66.62 -2.94 -52.80
N LEU A 139 65.86 -2.00 -52.20
CA LEU A 139 64.98 -1.09 -52.92
C LEU A 139 65.79 -0.11 -53.78
N LYS A 140 65.72 -0.25 -55.11
CA LYS A 140 65.91 0.87 -56.04
C LYS A 140 64.61 1.67 -56.10
N ARG A 141 64.70 2.97 -55.82
CA ARG A 141 63.62 3.94 -56.05
C ARG A 141 63.57 4.25 -57.54
N ASP A 142 62.46 3.94 -58.18
CA ASP A 142 62.04 4.62 -59.40
C ASP A 142 60.61 5.13 -59.20
N VAL A 143 60.50 6.46 -59.20
CA VAL A 143 59.24 7.19 -59.17
C VAL A 143 58.64 7.15 -60.57
N LYS A 144 57.45 6.56 -60.72
CA LYS A 144 56.61 6.82 -61.90
C LYS A 144 55.13 6.87 -61.53
N VAL A 145 54.59 8.07 -61.64
CA VAL A 145 53.19 8.45 -61.51
C VAL A 145 52.39 7.88 -62.68
N SER A 146 51.23 7.25 -62.44
CA SER A 146 50.13 7.12 -63.41
C SER A 146 48.79 6.70 -62.76
N PRO A 147 47.63 7.08 -63.33
CA PRO A 147 46.35 7.19 -62.62
C PRO A 147 45.46 5.94 -62.72
N LYS A 148 44.62 5.74 -61.69
CA LYS A 148 43.63 4.64 -61.61
C LYS A 148 42.38 4.93 -62.45
N LYS A 149 42.11 4.06 -63.43
CA LYS A 149 40.78 3.84 -64.06
C LYS A 149 39.97 2.81 -63.25
N ARG A 150 38.67 3.07 -63.05
CA ARG A 150 37.68 2.14 -62.48
C ARG A 150 37.24 1.09 -63.52
N PRO A 151 36.91 -0.14 -63.11
CA PRO A 151 36.34 -1.15 -63.99
C PRO A 151 34.81 -1.11 -64.01
N SER A 152 34.26 -1.37 -65.21
CA SER A 152 32.85 -1.50 -65.57
C SER A 152 32.33 -2.93 -65.33
N LEU A 153 31.08 -3.05 -64.86
CA LEU A 153 30.35 -4.31 -64.77
C LEU A 153 29.33 -4.45 -65.92
N GLY A 154 29.50 -5.52 -66.70
CA GLY A 154 28.47 -6.49 -67.11
C GLY A 154 27.15 -6.02 -67.72
N THR A 155 27.03 -6.21 -69.03
CA THR A 155 25.81 -6.27 -69.85
C THR A 155 25.19 -7.67 -69.85
N ALA A 156 23.85 -7.76 -69.75
CA ALA A 156 23.02 -8.73 -70.51
C ALA A 156 21.55 -8.28 -70.55
N PRO A 157 20.74 -8.69 -71.56
CA PRO A 157 19.69 -7.84 -72.13
C PRO A 157 18.26 -8.38 -71.95
N LYS A 158 17.25 -7.51 -72.19
CA LYS A 158 15.95 -7.92 -72.76
C LYS A 158 15.17 -6.71 -73.31
N LYS A 159 14.70 -6.88 -74.56
CA LYS A 159 13.74 -6.04 -75.30
C LYS A 159 12.37 -6.06 -74.62
N LEU A 160 11.68 -4.91 -74.55
CA LEU A 160 10.24 -4.82 -74.85
C LEU A 160 9.80 -3.35 -75.07
N VAL A 161 9.42 -3.06 -76.32
CA VAL A 161 8.27 -2.29 -76.82
C VAL A 161 7.90 -0.94 -76.16
N GLU A 162 7.88 0.08 -77.02
CA GLU A 162 7.30 1.42 -76.84
C GLU A 162 5.81 1.39 -76.42
N ALA A 163 5.47 2.21 -75.42
CA ALA A 163 4.19 2.91 -75.39
C ALA A 163 4.43 4.30 -74.78
N LYS A 164 4.19 5.32 -75.61
CA LYS A 164 4.35 6.74 -75.31
C LYS A 164 3.01 7.25 -74.81
N GLU A 165 2.88 7.46 -73.50
CA GLU A 165 1.76 8.19 -72.90
C GLU A 165 2.29 9.49 -72.28
N MET A 166 1.75 10.61 -72.77
CA MET A 166 1.99 11.96 -72.27
C MET A 166 1.17 12.14 -70.99
N LEU A 167 1.82 12.49 -69.88
CA LEU A 167 1.18 13.02 -68.68
C LEU A 167 1.75 14.41 -68.37
N PRO A 168 0.89 15.37 -67.97
CA PRO A 168 1.25 16.77 -67.83
C PRO A 168 2.09 17.02 -66.58
N ALA A 169 2.91 18.07 -66.65
CA ALA A 169 3.72 18.58 -65.56
C ALA A 169 2.86 18.86 -64.31
N MET A 170 3.10 18.10 -63.24
CA MET A 170 2.59 18.46 -61.92
C MET A 170 3.44 19.58 -61.34
N VAL A 171 2.80 20.74 -61.21
CA VAL A 171 3.25 21.88 -60.40
C VAL A 171 3.42 21.41 -58.96
N SER A 172 4.62 21.60 -58.42
CA SER A 172 4.94 21.36 -57.02
C SER A 172 4.08 22.27 -56.14
N PRO A 173 3.37 21.76 -55.13
CA PRO A 173 2.69 22.62 -54.17
C PRO A 173 3.73 23.40 -53.35
N PRO A 174 3.42 24.65 -52.94
CA PRO A 174 4.33 25.44 -52.12
C PRO A 174 4.57 24.78 -50.76
N PRO A 175 5.71 25.05 -50.11
CA PRO A 175 6.03 24.47 -48.81
C PRO A 175 4.95 24.85 -47.79
N ILE A 176 4.26 23.83 -47.28
CA ILE A 176 3.33 23.97 -46.17
C ILE A 176 4.17 24.41 -44.96
N ALA A 177 3.90 25.61 -44.45
CA ALA A 177 4.51 26.10 -43.23
C ALA A 177 4.33 25.05 -42.11
N PRO A 178 5.37 24.77 -41.31
CA PRO A 178 5.22 23.84 -40.20
C PRO A 178 4.08 24.34 -39.30
N PRO A 179 3.18 23.46 -38.84
CA PRO A 179 2.15 23.85 -37.90
C PRO A 179 2.82 24.48 -36.67
N PRO A 180 2.19 25.49 -36.04
CA PRO A 180 2.75 26.12 -34.87
C PRO A 180 3.04 25.04 -33.82
N VAL A 181 4.29 25.02 -33.33
CA VAL A 181 4.68 24.23 -32.15
C VAL A 181 3.80 24.71 -31.01
N VAL A 182 2.75 23.95 -30.72
CA VAL A 182 1.92 24.16 -29.53
C VAL A 182 2.82 23.84 -28.34
N LYS A 183 3.28 24.87 -27.65
CA LYS A 183 3.80 24.72 -26.29
C LYS A 183 2.69 24.04 -25.47
N LEU A 184 2.91 22.79 -25.09
CA LEU A 184 2.19 22.13 -24.01
C LEU A 184 2.66 22.74 -22.67
N GLU A 185 2.35 24.01 -22.46
CA GLU A 185 2.21 24.63 -21.16
C GLU A 185 0.74 25.05 -21.08
N GLU A 186 -0.09 24.24 -20.43
CA GLU A 186 -0.86 24.67 -19.26
C GLU A 186 -1.61 23.46 -18.69
N SER A 187 -1.40 23.27 -17.40
CA SER A 187 -1.99 22.26 -16.53
C SER A 187 -3.48 22.01 -16.77
N LEU A 188 -3.84 20.75 -17.03
CA LEU A 188 -5.18 20.27 -16.68
C LEU A 188 -5.40 20.55 -15.17
N PRO A 189 -6.49 21.23 -14.77
CA PRO A 189 -6.79 21.42 -13.36
C PRO A 189 -7.02 20.04 -12.74
N GLN A 190 -6.06 19.58 -11.93
CA GLN A 190 -6.25 18.41 -11.08
C GLN A 190 -7.48 18.69 -10.21
N ALA A 191 -8.53 17.89 -10.37
CA ALA A 191 -9.62 17.85 -9.42
C ALA A 191 -9.00 17.64 -8.02
N ARG A 192 -9.19 18.60 -7.11
CA ARG A 192 -8.65 18.49 -5.75
C ARG A 192 -9.21 17.20 -5.14
N PRO A 193 -8.36 16.27 -4.69
CA PRO A 193 -8.87 15.12 -3.96
C PRO A 193 -9.60 15.62 -2.69
N PRO A 194 -10.71 14.97 -2.30
CA PRO A 194 -11.34 15.25 -1.00
C PRO A 194 -10.31 14.99 0.10
N GLY A 195 -9.80 16.06 0.72
CA GLY A 195 -8.66 16.01 1.65
C GLY A 195 -7.56 17.04 1.35
N ALA A 196 -7.56 17.67 0.17
CA ALA A 196 -6.61 18.73 -0.16
C ALA A 196 -6.82 19.95 0.77
N CYS A 197 -5.85 20.18 1.64
CA CYS A 197 -5.94 21.24 2.64
C CYS A 197 -5.96 22.63 2.02
N ALA A 198 -6.89 23.46 2.51
CA ALA A 198 -6.94 24.87 2.17
C ALA A 198 -5.59 25.54 2.48
N SER A 199 -5.16 26.44 1.59
CA SER A 199 -3.90 27.18 1.66
C SER A 199 -3.62 27.68 3.07
N ALA A 200 -2.48 27.29 3.64
CA ALA A 200 -2.06 27.63 4.98
C ALA A 200 -1.32 28.98 4.98
N ASP A 201 -2.05 30.08 4.76
CA ASP A 201 -1.48 31.44 4.83
C ASP A 201 -1.49 32.02 6.26
N GLY A 202 -1.80 31.22 7.27
CA GLY A 202 -1.75 31.61 8.69
C GLY A 202 -1.17 30.51 9.58
N ARG A 203 0.16 30.36 9.62
CA ARG A 203 0.83 29.42 10.55
C ARG A 203 0.82 29.99 11.97
N THR A 204 -0.01 29.44 12.84
CA THR A 204 0.10 29.60 14.30
C THR A 204 1.31 28.82 14.85
N ASP A 205 1.83 29.18 16.03
CA ASP A 205 2.99 28.50 16.66
C ASP A 205 2.76 26.99 16.87
N ALA A 206 1.52 26.57 17.16
CA ALA A 206 1.13 25.17 17.22
C ALA A 206 1.33 24.43 15.88
N THR A 207 1.11 25.12 14.76
CA THR A 207 1.35 24.57 13.41
C THR A 207 2.85 24.42 13.13
N ARG A 208 3.68 25.30 13.72
CA ARG A 208 5.14 25.27 13.60
C ARG A 208 5.76 24.15 14.43
N GLU A 209 5.22 23.89 15.62
CA GLU A 209 5.65 22.76 16.44
C GLU A 209 5.34 21.41 15.78
N MET A 210 4.15 21.24 15.21
CA MET A 210 3.80 20.00 14.50
C MET A 210 4.61 19.79 13.22
N ALA A 211 4.97 20.88 12.54
CA ALA A 211 5.78 20.84 11.33
C ALA A 211 7.21 20.32 11.58
N ARG A 212 7.67 20.28 12.84
CA ARG A 212 9.00 19.75 13.17
C ARG A 212 9.05 18.22 13.14
N LEU A 213 7.93 17.53 13.38
CA LEU A 213 7.91 16.08 13.55
C LEU A 213 8.06 15.37 12.20
N LYS A 214 8.95 14.38 12.12
CA LYS A 214 9.12 13.58 10.91
C LYS A 214 8.13 12.44 10.88
N ARG A 215 7.36 12.38 9.79
CA ARG A 215 6.31 11.38 9.59
C ARG A 215 6.85 10.14 8.92
N LYS A 216 6.53 8.97 9.46
CA LYS A 216 7.04 7.69 8.93
C LYS A 216 6.31 7.33 7.64
N ILE A 217 7.04 7.03 6.58
CA ILE A 217 6.46 6.73 5.27
C ILE A 217 7.10 5.48 4.67
N SER A 218 6.30 4.62 4.06
CA SER A 218 6.75 3.45 3.31
C SER A 218 6.18 3.49 1.89
N ALA A 219 6.74 2.66 1.01
CA ALA A 219 6.25 2.48 -0.35
C ALA A 219 6.22 0.99 -0.68
N THR A 220 5.14 0.54 -1.33
CA THR A 220 5.02 -0.80 -1.90
C THR A 220 5.61 -0.84 -3.31
N SER A 221 5.52 -2.00 -3.97
CA SER A 221 5.89 -2.10 -5.38
C SER A 221 4.88 -1.36 -6.26
N PHE A 222 5.38 -0.68 -7.30
CA PHE A 222 4.55 -0.02 -8.29
C PHE A 222 4.15 -1.00 -9.39
N LYS A 223 2.88 -0.98 -9.79
CA LYS A 223 2.42 -1.72 -10.96
C LYS A 223 3.07 -1.09 -12.19
N ILE A 224 3.52 -1.88 -13.14
CA ILE A 224 4.00 -1.35 -14.42
C ILE A 224 3.05 -1.86 -15.48
N ASN A 225 2.28 -0.98 -16.15
CA ASN A 225 1.53 -1.39 -17.34
C ASN A 225 2.40 -1.19 -18.57
N TYR A 226 2.54 -2.27 -19.34
CA TYR A 226 3.55 -2.36 -20.38
C TYR A 226 2.99 -1.96 -21.75
N ARG A 227 3.62 -0.96 -22.36
CA ARG A 227 3.89 -0.88 -23.82
C ARG A 227 5.42 -0.85 -23.98
N PRO A 228 6.03 -1.21 -25.12
CA PRO A 228 7.44 -1.63 -25.22
C PRO A 228 8.49 -0.55 -24.84
N VAL A 229 8.60 -0.23 -23.55
CA VAL A 229 9.46 0.80 -22.94
C VAL A 229 10.25 0.27 -21.74
N ALA A 230 10.03 -0.98 -21.29
CA ALA A 230 10.89 -1.52 -20.22
C ALA A 230 12.25 -1.96 -20.79
N LEU A 231 13.11 -0.97 -20.96
CA LEU A 231 14.55 -1.14 -21.11
C LEU A 231 15.31 -0.64 -19.90
N THR A 232 14.65 0.01 -18.92
CA THR A 232 15.31 0.41 -17.67
C THR A 232 15.28 -0.77 -16.70
N PRO A 233 16.44 -1.38 -16.37
CA PRO A 233 16.51 -2.42 -15.36
C PRO A 233 15.95 -1.91 -14.02
N ASN A 234 15.54 -2.82 -13.14
CA ASN A 234 15.14 -2.56 -11.75
C ASN A 234 14.11 -1.44 -11.47
N ILE A 235 13.45 -0.83 -12.47
CA ILE A 235 12.53 0.29 -12.23
C ILE A 235 11.40 -0.04 -11.24
N ARG A 236 10.95 -1.31 -11.19
CA ARG A 236 9.91 -1.76 -10.25
C ARG A 236 10.30 -1.58 -8.78
N SER A 237 11.57 -1.79 -8.43
CA SER A 237 12.08 -1.64 -7.06
C SER A 237 12.82 -0.31 -6.87
N GLY A 238 13.59 0.10 -7.88
CA GLY A 238 14.36 1.34 -7.84
C GLY A 238 13.48 2.59 -7.78
N PHE A 239 12.31 2.59 -8.42
CA PHE A 239 11.39 3.73 -8.36
C PHE A 239 10.90 4.03 -6.92
N PRO A 240 10.25 3.08 -6.20
CA PRO A 240 9.81 3.35 -4.84
C PRO A 240 10.98 3.64 -3.88
N GLU A 241 12.14 2.98 -4.07
CA GLU A 241 13.34 3.25 -3.27
C GLU A 241 13.86 4.67 -3.46
N ASP A 242 14.00 5.14 -4.70
CA ASP A 242 14.47 6.49 -4.99
C ASP A 242 13.44 7.55 -4.57
N LEU A 243 12.14 7.26 -4.68
CA LEU A 243 11.07 8.12 -4.20
C LEU A 243 11.17 8.29 -2.67
N LEU A 244 11.31 7.19 -1.94
CA LEU A 244 11.48 7.21 -0.48
C LEU A 244 12.76 7.92 -0.06
N ARG A 245 13.88 7.69 -0.76
CA ARG A 245 15.15 8.38 -0.52
C ARG A 245 14.96 9.89 -0.60
N ARG A 246 14.37 10.40 -1.68
CA ARG A 246 14.12 11.84 -1.89
C ARG A 246 13.11 12.43 -0.89
N LEU A 247 12.10 11.66 -0.51
CA LEU A 247 11.18 12.05 0.57
C LEU A 247 11.93 12.16 1.91
N GLY A 248 12.87 11.26 2.19
CA GLY A 248 13.75 11.36 3.36
C GLY A 248 14.65 12.59 3.34
N GLU A 249 15.16 12.97 2.17
CA GLU A 249 15.97 14.18 1.97
C GLU A 249 15.18 15.48 2.17
N SER A 250 13.84 15.43 2.07
CA SER A 250 12.99 16.59 2.34
C SER A 250 12.93 17.00 3.81
N ASP A 251 13.47 16.17 4.71
CA ASP A 251 13.51 16.38 6.16
C ASP A 251 12.13 16.40 6.86
N GLU A 252 11.03 16.17 6.13
CA GLU A 252 9.65 16.06 6.65
C GLU A 252 9.22 14.62 6.92
N PHE A 253 9.89 13.66 6.29
CA PHE A 253 9.54 12.25 6.34
C PHE A 253 10.69 11.39 6.85
N LEU A 254 10.33 10.28 7.48
CA LEU A 254 11.24 9.23 7.91
C LEU A 254 10.92 7.96 7.10
N PRO A 255 11.68 7.67 6.04
CA PRO A 255 11.47 6.47 5.25
C PRO A 255 11.59 5.20 6.10
N ARG A 256 10.60 4.31 5.96
CA ARG A 256 10.62 2.96 6.50
C ARG A 256 10.83 2.00 5.36
N ASN A 257 11.95 1.30 5.41
CA ASN A 257 12.30 0.34 4.38
C ASN A 257 11.39 -0.88 4.54
N VAL A 258 10.60 -1.18 3.51
CA VAL A 258 9.87 -2.44 3.44
C VAL A 258 10.88 -3.41 2.85
N SER A 259 11.52 -4.22 3.70
CA SER A 259 12.68 -5.06 3.33
C SER A 259 12.59 -5.59 1.90
N LEU A 260 13.50 -5.06 1.06
CA LEU A 260 13.96 -5.54 -0.25
C LEU A 260 13.11 -6.66 -0.86
N GLY A 261 12.23 -6.27 -1.78
CA GLY A 261 11.66 -7.15 -2.79
C GLY A 261 10.16 -7.36 -2.65
N THR A 262 9.38 -6.67 -3.49
CA THR A 262 8.10 -7.13 -4.10
C THR A 262 7.02 -7.77 -3.21
N GLY A 263 7.17 -7.85 -1.90
CA GLY A 263 6.34 -8.67 -1.02
C GLY A 263 4.93 -8.10 -0.86
N TYR A 264 4.78 -6.79 -1.09
CA TYR A 264 3.49 -6.15 -1.19
C TYR A 264 3.20 -5.80 -2.65
N PRO A 265 2.18 -6.44 -3.25
CA PRO A 265 1.73 -6.05 -4.58
C PRO A 265 1.19 -4.61 -4.53
N PRO A 266 1.12 -3.95 -5.70
CA PRO A 266 0.53 -2.62 -5.78
C PRO A 266 -0.88 -2.67 -5.20
N LEU A 267 -1.18 -1.79 -4.24
CA LEU A 267 -2.44 -1.76 -3.50
C LEU A 267 -3.64 -1.52 -4.43
N ASN A 268 -3.42 -0.76 -5.51
CA ASN A 268 -4.40 -0.48 -6.55
C ASN A 268 -4.51 -1.59 -7.62
N ALA A 269 -3.69 -2.64 -7.53
CA ALA A 269 -3.66 -3.77 -8.47
C ALA A 269 -4.15 -5.08 -7.85
N GLN A 270 -4.61 -5.06 -6.59
CA GLN A 270 -5.08 -6.27 -5.92
C GLN A 270 -6.45 -6.69 -6.47
N SER A 271 -6.44 -7.70 -7.34
CA SER A 271 -7.62 -8.48 -7.70
C SER A 271 -7.72 -9.66 -6.72
N GLY A 272 -8.40 -9.46 -5.58
CA GLY A 272 -8.53 -10.45 -4.51
C GLY A 272 -9.50 -10.03 -3.41
N SER A 273 -9.66 -10.86 -2.38
CA SER A 273 -10.62 -10.67 -1.26
C SER A 273 -10.25 -9.53 -0.28
N LEU A 274 -9.03 -9.01 -0.32
CA LEU A 274 -8.57 -7.93 0.55
C LEU A 274 -8.78 -6.58 -0.15
N SER A 275 -9.47 -5.67 0.54
CA SER A 275 -9.57 -4.27 0.11
C SER A 275 -8.19 -3.62 0.14
N SER A 276 -7.93 -2.67 -0.77
CA SER A 276 -6.73 -1.82 -0.74
C SER A 276 -6.53 -1.15 0.63
N THR A 277 -7.62 -0.85 1.34
CA THR A 277 -7.66 -0.34 2.71
C THR A 277 -7.04 -1.31 3.74
N ASP A 278 -7.31 -2.61 3.63
CA ASP A 278 -6.76 -3.61 4.55
C ASP A 278 -5.29 -3.85 4.28
N ALA A 279 -4.90 -3.92 3.00
CA ALA A 279 -3.52 -4.09 2.61
C ALA A 279 -2.65 -2.87 2.99
N ALA A 280 -3.15 -1.64 2.82
CA ALA A 280 -2.47 -0.44 3.28
C ALA A 280 -2.18 -0.47 4.78
N ARG A 281 -3.18 -0.86 5.59
CA ARG A 281 -3.03 -0.99 7.05
C ARG A 281 -2.04 -2.07 7.44
N ASP A 282 -2.07 -3.23 6.78
CA ASP A 282 -1.14 -4.32 7.06
C ASP A 282 0.31 -3.89 6.80
N VAL A 283 0.57 -3.21 5.67
CA VAL A 283 1.89 -2.64 5.36
C VAL A 283 2.30 -1.61 6.40
N ALA A 284 1.40 -0.67 6.72
CA ALA A 284 1.65 0.37 7.70
C ALA A 284 1.99 -0.21 9.08
N PHE A 285 1.19 -1.17 9.55
CA PHE A 285 1.39 -1.84 10.83
C PHE A 285 2.75 -2.56 10.88
N LYS A 286 3.07 -3.36 9.86
CA LYS A 286 4.33 -4.12 9.82
C LYS A 286 5.57 -3.23 9.70
N THR A 287 5.44 -2.07 9.08
CA THR A 287 6.56 -1.14 8.88
C THR A 287 6.62 -0.02 9.92
N GLY A 288 5.60 0.10 10.78
CA GLY A 288 5.39 1.23 11.68
C GLY A 288 5.24 2.56 10.93
N SER A 289 4.67 2.56 9.71
CA SER A 289 4.52 3.75 8.87
C SER A 289 3.18 4.45 9.08
N GLN A 290 3.18 5.78 9.04
CA GLN A 290 1.96 6.60 9.06
C GLN A 290 1.34 6.69 7.68
N PHE A 291 2.16 6.63 6.63
CA PHE A 291 1.69 6.66 5.24
C PHE A 291 2.30 5.51 4.46
N VAL A 292 1.49 4.95 3.55
CA VAL A 292 1.92 3.93 2.59
C VAL A 292 1.69 4.47 1.19
N LEU A 293 2.76 4.52 0.40
CA LEU A 293 2.70 4.88 -1.01
C LEU A 293 2.57 3.61 -1.85
N SER A 294 1.73 3.67 -2.87
CA SER A 294 1.60 2.64 -3.90
C SER A 294 1.31 3.32 -5.22
N GLY A 295 1.30 2.60 -6.34
CA GLY A 295 0.93 3.24 -7.57
C GLY A 295 1.13 2.42 -8.82
N VAL A 296 0.99 3.10 -9.95
CA VAL A 296 1.14 2.55 -11.30
C VAL A 296 2.10 3.41 -12.09
N ILE A 297 2.95 2.78 -12.89
CA ILE A 297 3.83 3.41 -13.88
C ILE A 297 3.35 2.90 -15.25
N ASP A 298 2.86 3.82 -16.07
CA ASP A 298 2.51 3.60 -17.46
C ASP A 298 3.61 4.20 -18.33
N ALA A 299 4.07 3.47 -19.34
CA ALA A 299 5.05 3.98 -20.27
C ALA A 299 4.77 3.47 -21.67
N GLY A 300 5.02 4.30 -22.68
CA GLY A 300 4.78 3.97 -24.08
C GLY A 300 5.67 4.72 -25.05
N ILE A 301 5.68 4.23 -26.29
CA ILE A 301 6.29 4.90 -27.44
C ILE A 301 5.14 5.50 -28.26
N GLY A 302 5.22 6.79 -28.56
CA GLY A 302 4.34 7.55 -29.43
C GLY A 302 4.42 7.07 -30.88
N ARG A 303 3.33 7.25 -31.63
CA ARG A 303 3.15 6.62 -32.96
C ARG A 303 3.86 7.32 -34.11
N THR A 304 4.19 8.60 -33.98
CA THR A 304 4.64 9.44 -35.11
C THR A 304 6.12 9.82 -35.05
N ASP A 305 6.68 10.02 -33.85
CA ASP A 305 8.02 10.65 -33.70
C ASP A 305 9.01 9.86 -32.84
N TYR A 306 8.74 8.56 -32.59
CA TYR A 306 9.48 7.73 -31.62
C TYR A 306 9.55 8.33 -30.19
N GLY A 307 8.67 9.28 -29.89
CA GLY A 307 8.62 9.93 -28.58
C GLY A 307 8.30 8.91 -27.49
N ARG A 308 8.96 8.98 -26.35
CA ARG A 308 8.66 8.13 -25.19
C ARG A 308 7.89 8.96 -24.19
N TRP A 309 6.80 8.40 -23.67
CA TRP A 309 6.08 8.99 -22.57
C TRP A 309 6.11 8.06 -21.36
N VAL A 310 6.15 8.66 -20.19
CA VAL A 310 6.03 7.99 -18.90
C VAL A 310 5.01 8.75 -18.09
N GLU A 311 4.05 8.03 -17.53
CA GLU A 311 3.09 8.53 -16.56
C GLU A 311 3.19 7.71 -15.29
N VAL A 312 3.27 8.40 -14.16
CA VAL A 312 3.30 7.77 -12.85
C VAL A 312 2.09 8.27 -12.09
N GLU A 313 1.32 7.31 -11.59
CA GLU A 313 0.28 7.52 -10.61
C GLU A 313 0.77 7.05 -9.24
N VAL A 314 0.76 7.95 -8.24
CA VAL A 314 1.10 7.67 -6.84
C VAL A 314 -0.15 7.86 -5.99
N ASP A 315 -0.53 6.80 -5.30
CA ASP A 315 -1.59 6.71 -4.31
C ASP A 315 -0.96 6.74 -2.91
N ALA A 316 -1.41 7.65 -2.04
CA ALA A 316 -0.99 7.75 -0.66
C ALA A 316 -2.13 7.33 0.27
N TYR A 317 -1.88 6.32 1.09
CA TYR A 317 -2.83 5.80 2.06
C TYR A 317 -2.42 6.20 3.48
N ASP A 318 -3.42 6.54 4.31
CA ASP A 318 -3.23 6.63 5.75
C ASP A 318 -3.05 5.23 6.35
N GLY A 319 -1.92 5.01 7.01
CA GLY A 319 -1.56 3.73 7.58
C GLY A 319 -2.43 3.30 8.75
N LEU A 320 -3.09 4.24 9.42
CA LEU A 320 -4.01 3.93 10.52
C LEU A 320 -5.36 3.41 10.01
N THR A 321 -6.00 4.17 9.14
CA THR A 321 -7.36 3.87 8.66
C THR A 321 -7.38 3.01 7.41
N GLY A 322 -6.29 3.02 6.64
CA GLY A 322 -6.17 2.44 5.30
C GLY A 322 -6.78 3.30 4.20
N VAL A 323 -7.33 4.46 4.52
CA VAL A 323 -8.04 5.31 3.56
C VAL A 323 -7.04 5.96 2.60
N LEU A 324 -7.39 6.03 1.32
CA LEU A 324 -6.67 6.82 0.32
C LEU A 324 -6.82 8.31 0.63
N VAL A 325 -5.74 8.96 1.06
CA VAL A 325 -5.73 10.38 1.44
C VAL A 325 -5.28 11.29 0.32
N ALA A 326 -4.51 10.78 -0.65
CA ALA A 326 -4.11 11.52 -1.82
C ALA A 326 -3.84 10.60 -3.01
N LYS A 327 -4.09 11.14 -4.20
CA LYS A 327 -3.82 10.47 -5.47
C LYS A 327 -3.27 11.49 -6.44
N ARG A 328 -2.11 11.20 -7.04
CA ARG A 328 -1.47 12.09 -8.01
C ARG A 328 -1.04 11.33 -9.24
N ARG A 329 -1.25 11.94 -10.40
CA ARG A 329 -0.69 11.48 -11.68
C ARG A 329 0.22 12.56 -12.24
N GLN A 330 1.42 12.18 -12.66
CA GLN A 330 2.36 13.07 -13.31
C GLN A 330 2.95 12.36 -14.53
N GLY A 331 3.01 13.09 -15.65
CA GLY A 331 3.57 12.60 -16.90
C GLY A 331 4.84 13.34 -17.29
N MET A 332 5.61 12.71 -18.17
CA MET A 332 6.68 13.30 -18.95
C MET A 332 6.65 12.71 -20.36
N GLU A 333 7.10 13.49 -21.33
CA GLU A 333 7.29 13.07 -22.71
C GLU A 333 8.67 13.50 -23.19
N ILE A 334 9.32 12.65 -24.00
CA ILE A 334 10.61 12.91 -24.61
C ILE A 334 10.51 12.59 -26.09
N ALA A 335 10.76 13.58 -26.94
CA ALA A 335 10.82 13.38 -28.38
C ALA A 335 12.16 12.75 -28.84
N GLY A 336 12.11 11.87 -29.84
CA GLY A 336 13.21 11.71 -30.79
C GLY A 336 14.48 10.97 -30.35
N GLU A 337 14.48 10.16 -29.28
CA GLU A 337 15.64 9.32 -28.94
C GLU A 337 15.48 7.87 -29.43
N ASN A 338 16.00 7.63 -30.63
CA ASN A 338 15.90 6.36 -31.35
C ASN A 338 16.62 5.19 -30.65
N GLU A 339 17.56 5.45 -29.75
CA GLU A 339 18.31 4.40 -29.06
C GLU A 339 18.93 4.94 -27.76
N ILE A 340 18.20 4.82 -26.65
CA ILE A 340 18.89 4.63 -25.38
C ILE A 340 18.52 3.23 -24.91
N GLU A 341 19.40 2.27 -25.20
CA GLU A 341 19.56 1.12 -24.31
C GLU A 341 20.02 1.67 -22.96
N ILE A 342 19.08 1.94 -22.06
CA ILE A 342 19.42 2.35 -20.71
C ILE A 342 19.95 1.11 -19.99
N ARG A 343 21.24 0.79 -20.18
CA ARG A 343 21.91 -0.32 -19.50
C ARG A 343 22.21 -0.03 -18.03
N SER A 344 22.03 1.22 -17.60
CA SER A 344 22.24 1.65 -16.22
C SER A 344 21.02 1.32 -15.35
N LEU A 345 21.28 0.85 -14.13
CA LEU A 345 20.25 0.63 -13.12
C LEU A 345 19.51 1.93 -12.79
N PHE A 346 18.19 1.87 -12.65
CA PHE A 346 17.38 2.97 -12.15
C PHE A 346 17.91 3.43 -10.78
N GLY A 347 17.93 4.74 -10.55
CA GLY A 347 18.43 5.34 -9.31
C GLY A 347 19.93 5.62 -9.29
N SER A 348 20.70 5.09 -10.26
CA SER A 348 22.15 5.34 -10.33
C SER A 348 22.48 6.74 -10.88
N THR A 349 23.66 7.26 -10.51
CA THR A 349 24.20 8.50 -11.09
C THR A 349 24.31 8.41 -12.61
N GLN A 350 24.71 7.25 -13.14
CA GLN A 350 24.80 7.03 -14.59
C GLN A 350 23.42 7.15 -15.25
N TYR A 351 22.37 6.55 -14.68
CA TYR A 351 21.01 6.67 -15.18
C TYR A 351 20.56 8.14 -15.24
N PHE A 352 20.67 8.87 -14.13
CA PHE A 352 20.24 10.27 -14.05
C PHE A 352 21.12 11.24 -14.87
N SER A 353 22.26 10.80 -15.38
CA SER A 353 23.08 11.59 -16.31
C SER A 353 22.58 11.56 -17.76
N THR A 354 21.80 10.54 -18.14
CA THR A 354 21.21 10.40 -19.48
C THR A 354 20.09 11.42 -19.72
N PRO A 355 19.78 11.81 -20.96
CA PRO A 355 18.64 12.70 -21.26
C PRO A 355 17.31 12.17 -20.71
N PHE A 356 17.05 10.87 -20.89
CA PHE A 356 15.89 10.19 -20.29
C PHE A 356 15.88 10.30 -18.76
N GLY A 357 16.99 9.94 -18.11
CA GLY A 357 17.11 9.99 -16.66
C GLY A 357 16.96 11.40 -16.09
N LYS A 358 17.45 12.45 -16.76
CA LYS A 358 17.26 13.85 -16.34
C LYS A 358 15.79 14.26 -16.34
N ARG A 359 15.04 13.88 -17.36
CA ARG A 359 13.58 14.14 -17.42
C ARG A 359 12.83 13.32 -16.36
N PHE A 360 13.26 12.08 -16.13
CA PHE A 360 12.73 11.28 -15.05
C PHE A 360 13.05 11.88 -13.67
N ASP A 361 14.22 12.48 -13.49
CA ASP A 361 14.59 13.21 -12.28
C ASP A 361 13.68 14.44 -12.04
N GLU A 362 13.32 15.17 -13.09
CA GLU A 362 12.33 16.26 -13.04
C GLU A 362 10.94 15.75 -12.61
N LEU A 363 10.49 14.64 -13.22
CA LEU A 363 9.25 13.94 -12.84
C LEU A 363 9.28 13.55 -11.35
N MET A 364 10.37 12.96 -10.86
CA MET A 364 10.54 12.58 -9.45
C MET A 364 10.51 13.79 -8.52
N LYS A 365 11.18 14.89 -8.87
CA LYS A 365 11.12 16.15 -8.11
C LYS A 365 9.68 16.68 -8.01
N SER A 366 8.93 16.64 -9.11
CA SER A 366 7.51 17.03 -9.13
C SER A 366 6.67 16.15 -8.21
N LEU A 367 6.84 14.81 -8.28
CA LEU A 367 6.13 13.87 -7.43
C LEU A 367 6.43 14.09 -5.94
N VAL A 368 7.71 14.25 -5.56
CA VAL A 368 8.11 14.52 -4.17
C VAL A 368 7.49 15.83 -3.66
N LYS A 369 7.53 16.90 -4.46
CA LYS A 369 6.89 18.18 -4.13
C LYS A 369 5.37 18.02 -3.96
N GLY A 370 4.74 17.25 -4.85
CA GLY A 370 3.32 16.94 -4.80
C GLY A 370 2.95 16.19 -3.52
N ILE A 371 3.63 15.09 -3.21
CA ILE A 371 3.36 14.26 -2.02
C ILE A 371 3.54 15.08 -0.75
N ARG A 372 4.61 15.88 -0.65
CA ARG A 372 4.81 16.83 0.47
C ARG A 372 3.61 17.74 0.64
N THR A 373 3.14 18.33 -0.46
CA THR A 373 1.99 19.25 -0.45
C THR A 373 0.71 18.55 0.01
N ASP A 374 0.44 17.34 -0.47
CA ASP A 374 -0.77 16.59 -0.08
C ASP A 374 -0.77 16.23 1.39
N LEU A 375 0.38 15.73 1.86
CA LEU A 375 0.49 15.25 3.23
C LEU A 375 0.76 16.38 4.22
N ALA A 376 1.00 17.61 3.79
CA ALA A 376 1.43 18.74 4.63
C ALA A 376 0.52 18.99 5.83
N CYS A 377 -0.79 18.76 5.69
CA CYS A 377 -1.76 18.98 6.75
C CYS A 377 -2.09 17.74 7.58
N MET A 378 -1.57 16.57 7.19
CA MET A 378 -1.75 15.36 7.95
C MET A 378 -0.87 15.44 9.21
N PRO A 379 -1.45 15.26 10.41
CA PRO A 379 -0.71 15.34 11.66
C PRO A 379 0.26 14.16 11.77
N PHE A 380 1.29 14.35 12.59
CA PHE A 380 2.12 13.23 13.03
C PHE A 380 1.29 12.27 13.89
N THR A 381 1.35 10.98 13.58
CA THR A 381 0.77 9.91 14.39
C THR A 381 1.83 8.89 14.82
N ALA A 382 1.62 8.28 15.98
CA ALA A 382 2.46 7.18 16.48
C ALA A 382 1.58 6.11 17.14
N GLN A 383 1.94 4.85 16.96
CA GLN A 383 1.27 3.72 17.58
C GLN A 383 1.72 3.57 19.04
N ILE A 384 0.78 3.20 19.90
CA ILE A 384 1.04 2.76 21.28
C ILE A 384 1.57 1.33 21.22
N THR A 385 2.84 1.15 21.58
CA THR A 385 3.54 -0.15 21.55
C THR A 385 3.55 -0.85 22.91
N GLY A 386 3.23 -0.12 23.99
CA GLY A 386 3.24 -0.67 25.34
C GLY A 386 2.51 0.25 26.32
N ILE A 387 1.86 -0.37 27.31
CA ILE A 387 1.14 0.30 28.39
C ILE A 387 1.60 -0.33 29.70
N ASP A 388 2.27 0.46 30.54
CA ASP A 388 2.65 0.09 31.90
C ASP A 388 1.65 0.73 32.87
N LEU A 389 0.72 -0.10 33.35
CA LEU A 389 -0.39 0.29 34.23
C LEU A 389 0.06 0.56 35.67
N ASP A 390 1.24 0.11 36.07
CA ASP A 390 1.73 0.27 37.44
C ASP A 390 2.45 1.61 37.61
N ASN A 391 3.14 2.05 36.57
CA ASN A 391 3.92 3.30 36.58
C ASN A 391 3.29 4.45 35.79
N ASN A 392 2.06 4.28 35.26
CA ASN A 392 1.39 5.25 34.40
C ASN A 392 2.24 5.66 33.17
N LYS A 393 2.84 4.68 32.49
CA LYS A 393 3.71 4.95 31.33
C LYS A 393 3.14 4.36 30.05
N ILE A 394 3.11 5.18 29.00
CA ILE A 394 2.73 4.79 27.64
C ILE A 394 3.95 4.88 26.74
N HIS A 395 4.20 3.79 26.01
CA HIS A 395 5.27 3.70 25.03
C HIS A 395 4.69 3.94 23.63
N ILE A 396 5.29 4.84 22.86
CA ILE A 396 4.89 5.13 21.48
C ILE A 396 6.03 4.92 20.50
N ASP A 397 5.72 4.48 19.27
CA ASP A 397 6.69 4.21 18.19
C ASP A 397 7.20 5.48 17.46
N GLY A 398 7.35 6.58 18.21
CA GLY A 398 7.94 7.84 17.76
C GLY A 398 9.02 8.28 18.73
N GLY A 399 10.24 8.51 18.23
CA GLY A 399 11.42 8.88 19.02
C GLY A 399 12.16 10.10 18.49
N THR A 400 13.44 10.25 18.85
CA THR A 400 14.28 11.35 18.35
C THR A 400 14.45 11.31 16.83
N SER A 401 14.40 10.12 16.20
CA SER A 401 14.40 9.98 14.73
C SER A 401 13.18 10.62 14.07
N SER A 402 12.05 10.66 14.80
CA SER A 402 10.83 11.38 14.42
C SER A 402 10.78 12.82 14.95
N ARG A 403 11.86 13.28 15.60
CA ARG A 403 11.96 14.58 16.28
C ARG A 403 10.94 14.78 17.40
N VAL A 404 10.46 13.69 18.00
CA VAL A 404 9.74 13.74 19.27
C VAL A 404 10.71 14.23 20.34
N ALA A 405 10.25 15.10 21.23
CA ALA A 405 11.03 15.66 22.32
C ALA A 405 10.29 15.52 23.67
N PRO A 406 11.00 15.53 24.80
CA PRO A 406 10.37 15.65 26.11
C PRO A 406 9.53 16.93 26.18
N GLY A 407 8.33 16.83 26.75
CA GLY A 407 7.35 17.93 26.82
C GLY A 407 6.33 17.94 25.69
N ASP A 408 6.56 17.20 24.59
CA ASP A 408 5.60 17.08 23.50
C ASP A 408 4.26 16.55 24.00
N LYS A 409 3.17 17.13 23.52
CA LYS A 409 1.81 16.73 23.86
C LYS A 409 1.12 16.10 22.68
N PHE A 410 0.50 14.97 22.93
CA PHE A 410 -0.32 14.25 21.96
C PHE A 410 -1.71 13.99 22.54
N ILE A 411 -2.67 13.65 21.68
CA ILE A 411 -3.94 13.08 22.08
C ILE A 411 -3.92 11.60 21.75
N ALA A 412 -4.22 10.76 22.74
CA ALA A 412 -4.39 9.33 22.58
C ALA A 412 -5.80 9.03 22.08
N TYR A 413 -5.88 8.17 21.08
CA TYR A 413 -7.11 7.76 20.44
C TYR A 413 -7.25 6.25 20.50
N ARG A 414 -8.46 5.80 20.82
CA ARG A 414 -8.85 4.40 20.69
C ARG A 414 -9.35 4.14 19.27
N SER A 415 -8.86 3.08 18.64
CA SER A 415 -9.36 2.62 17.36
C SER A 415 -10.68 1.85 17.56
N ALA A 416 -11.79 2.39 17.06
CA ALA A 416 -13.12 1.79 17.18
C ALA A 416 -13.37 0.74 16.09
N ARG A 417 -14.55 0.09 16.14
CA ARG A 417 -14.95 -0.96 15.19
C ARG A 417 -14.84 -0.47 13.74
N ARG A 418 -14.38 -1.37 12.86
CA ARG A 418 -14.34 -1.14 11.41
C ARG A 418 -15.73 -0.82 10.90
N ILE A 419 -15.87 0.28 10.18
CA ILE A 419 -17.13 0.61 9.50
C ILE A 419 -17.09 -0.07 8.13
N GLN A 420 -17.91 -1.09 7.96
CA GLN A 420 -18.13 -1.72 6.67
C GLN A 420 -19.22 -0.93 5.94
N SER A 421 -19.04 -0.70 4.65
CA SER A 421 -20.12 -0.22 3.80
C SER A 421 -21.13 -1.34 3.59
N GLU A 422 -22.42 -1.06 3.78
CA GLU A 422 -23.52 -1.98 3.44
C GLU A 422 -23.78 -2.05 1.93
N SER A 423 -23.01 -1.34 1.10
CA SER A 423 -23.13 -1.38 -0.35
C SER A 423 -22.73 -2.75 -0.92
N ALA A 424 -23.25 -3.12 -2.09
CA ALA A 424 -23.03 -4.39 -2.76
C ALA A 424 -21.55 -4.75 -3.02
N SER A 425 -20.63 -3.78 -2.88
CA SER A 425 -19.18 -3.94 -3.00
C SER A 425 -18.45 -4.25 -1.69
N GLY A 426 -19.12 -4.24 -0.52
CA GLY A 426 -18.57 -4.70 0.77
C GLY A 426 -17.30 -3.97 1.25
N GLY A 427 -17.04 -2.76 0.75
CA GLY A 427 -15.80 -2.03 1.05
C GLY A 427 -15.71 -1.52 2.49
N VAL A 428 -14.54 -1.61 3.11
CA VAL A 428 -14.28 -1.01 4.43
C VAL A 428 -14.05 0.50 4.27
N LEU A 429 -14.89 1.31 4.92
CA LEU A 429 -14.84 2.78 4.86
C LEU A 429 -13.71 3.38 5.72
N GLY A 430 -13.14 2.58 6.62
CA GLY A 430 -12.05 2.97 7.52
C GLY A 430 -12.29 2.51 8.96
N ALA A 431 -11.60 3.16 9.90
CA ALA A 431 -11.77 2.97 11.34
C ALA A 431 -12.21 4.29 11.97
N GLN A 432 -13.25 4.26 12.80
CA GLN A 432 -13.62 5.41 13.64
C GLN A 432 -12.59 5.55 14.76
N THR A 433 -12.26 6.78 15.13
CA THR A 433 -11.27 7.07 16.17
C THR A 433 -11.93 7.89 17.29
N ILE A 434 -11.69 7.52 18.54
CA ILE A 434 -12.32 8.16 19.70
C ILE A 434 -11.20 8.74 20.57
N PRO A 435 -11.15 10.07 20.81
CA PRO A 435 -10.15 10.66 21.69
C PRO A 435 -10.40 10.21 23.13
N VAL A 436 -9.33 9.85 23.83
CA VAL A 436 -9.40 9.29 25.19
C VAL A 436 -8.75 10.22 26.21
N ALA A 437 -7.50 10.61 25.98
CA ALA A 437 -6.70 11.36 26.95
C ALA A 437 -5.56 12.13 26.28
N SER A 438 -5.00 13.12 26.97
CA SER A 438 -3.75 13.76 26.54
C SER A 438 -2.55 12.97 27.06
N LEU A 439 -1.54 12.78 26.22
CA LEU A 439 -0.26 12.16 26.53
C LEU A 439 0.84 13.23 26.52
N THR A 440 1.64 13.31 27.59
CA THR A 440 2.84 14.18 27.63
C THR A 440 4.10 13.32 27.62
N ILE A 441 5.02 13.58 26.70
CA ILE A 441 6.27 12.82 26.59
C ILE A 441 7.24 13.22 27.70
N ARG A 442 7.82 12.21 28.37
CA ARG A 442 8.79 12.38 29.47
C ARG A 442 10.19 11.97 29.06
N GLN A 443 10.30 10.87 28.34
CA GLN A 443 11.58 10.29 27.93
C GLN A 443 11.52 9.96 26.45
N VAL A 444 12.62 10.18 25.75
CA VAL A 444 12.73 9.96 24.31
C VAL A 444 13.96 9.12 24.01
N PHE A 445 13.77 8.10 23.19
CA PHE A 445 14.81 7.22 22.67
C PHE A 445 14.86 7.34 21.14
N PRO A 446 15.85 6.75 20.44
CA PRO A 446 15.96 6.88 18.99
C PRO A 446 14.69 6.50 18.20
N LEU A 447 14.03 5.40 18.58
CA LEU A 447 12.90 4.84 17.82
C LEU A 447 11.56 4.86 18.56
N PHE A 448 11.56 5.18 19.85
CA PHE A 448 10.35 5.21 20.67
C PHE A 448 10.45 6.28 21.75
N SER A 449 9.33 6.63 22.36
CA SER A 449 9.26 7.54 23.51
C SER A 449 8.34 6.98 24.58
N ILE A 450 8.53 7.47 25.80
CA ILE A 450 7.70 7.15 26.96
C ILE A 450 7.04 8.44 27.44
N GLY A 451 5.73 8.40 27.59
CA GLY A 451 4.95 9.51 28.13
C GLY A 451 3.99 9.07 29.24
N GLU A 452 3.34 10.04 29.84
CA GLU A 452 2.33 9.87 30.89
C GLU A 452 0.99 10.43 30.42
N LEU A 453 -0.11 9.69 30.68
CA LEU A 453 -1.45 10.16 30.38
C LEU A 453 -1.93 11.18 31.43
N SER A 454 -2.77 12.11 31.00
CA SER A 454 -3.46 13.06 31.87
C SER A 454 -4.46 12.41 32.84
N VAL A 455 -4.78 11.12 32.61
CA VAL A 455 -5.68 10.30 33.42
C VAL A 455 -5.03 8.95 33.67
N ASP A 456 -5.45 8.26 34.74
CA ASP A 456 -5.00 6.90 35.04
C ASP A 456 -5.29 5.94 33.86
N PRO A 457 -4.27 5.27 33.28
CA PRO A 457 -4.44 4.35 32.16
C PRO A 457 -5.42 3.21 32.46
N ARG A 458 -5.57 2.81 33.73
CA ARG A 458 -6.52 1.76 34.14
C ARG A 458 -7.98 2.19 33.98
N LYS A 459 -8.23 3.50 33.93
CA LYS A 459 -9.55 4.10 33.66
C LYS A 459 -9.75 4.41 32.18
N THR A 460 -8.74 4.13 31.35
CA THR A 460 -8.83 4.27 29.90
C THR A 460 -9.06 2.90 29.28
N GLU A 461 -9.81 2.87 28.18
CA GLU A 461 -9.94 1.66 27.35
C GLU A 461 -8.89 1.65 26.22
N LEU A 462 -7.69 2.16 26.49
CA LEU A 462 -6.58 2.15 25.54
C LEU A 462 -5.89 0.78 25.52
N HIS A 463 -5.49 0.35 24.34
CA HIS A 463 -4.81 -0.92 24.12
C HIS A 463 -3.53 -0.72 23.31
N VAL A 464 -2.60 -1.68 23.41
CA VAL A 464 -1.47 -1.74 22.47
C VAL A 464 -2.03 -1.89 21.06
N GLY A 465 -1.53 -1.07 20.14
CA GLY A 465 -2.03 -0.97 18.78
C GLY A 465 -2.91 0.24 18.51
N ASP A 466 -3.46 0.88 19.56
CA ASP A 466 -4.04 2.22 19.47
C ASP A 466 -2.97 3.25 19.09
N PHE A 467 -3.35 4.51 18.91
CA PHE A 467 -2.42 5.52 18.41
C PHE A 467 -2.57 6.85 19.14
N VAL A 468 -1.54 7.68 19.00
CA VAL A 468 -1.51 9.06 19.42
C VAL A 468 -1.35 9.95 18.19
N SER A 469 -1.96 11.13 18.23
CA SER A 469 -1.84 12.12 17.17
C SER A 469 -1.42 13.45 17.76
N ALA A 470 -0.52 14.14 17.07
CA ALA A 470 -0.23 15.52 17.36
C ALA A 470 -1.45 16.35 16.96
N GLN A 471 -2.08 17.06 17.89
CA GLN A 471 -3.16 17.98 17.55
C GLN A 471 -2.60 19.35 17.22
N LYS A 472 -3.20 20.01 16.22
CA LYS A 472 -3.11 21.46 16.12
C LYS A 472 -3.87 22.01 17.30
N THR A 473 -3.18 22.61 18.26
CA THR A 473 -3.82 23.44 19.27
C THR A 473 -4.46 24.60 18.51
N HIS A 474 -5.74 24.46 18.17
CA HIS A 474 -6.59 25.61 17.90
C HIS A 474 -6.69 26.34 19.23
N ILE A 475 -5.81 27.31 19.43
CA ILE A 475 -6.04 28.35 20.42
C ILE A 475 -7.26 29.09 19.87
N GLY A 476 -8.45 28.73 20.38
CA GLY A 476 -9.64 29.52 20.18
C GLY A 476 -9.32 30.94 20.66
N LYS A 477 -9.34 31.89 19.75
CA LYS A 477 -9.45 33.30 20.09
C LYS A 477 -10.92 33.66 20.17
#